data_AF-A2Q7I2-F1
#
_entry.id   AF-A2Q7I2-F1
#
_cell.length_a   1.000
_cell.length_b   1.000
_cell.length_c   1.000
_cell.angle_alpha   90.00
_cell.angle_beta   90.00
_cell.angle_gamma   90.00
#
_symmetry.space_group_name_H-M   'P 1'
#
loop_
_entity.id
_entity.type
_entity.pdbx_description
1 polymer ?
#
loop_
_entity_poly.entity_id
_entity_poly.type
_entity_poly.pdbx_seq_one_letter_code
_entity_poly.pdbx_strand_id
1 'polypeptide(L)'
;MSSDQTASYLPTPNNVQPTKGPRYKRKYLVSILLGTISLVAIIVAVVCLSVLLPKRLKHDNNHDGGNHNTGVSTTQGNDTHSLDPDGSTYNGGGVQNGTGTHTTGATPTGDVPHQPSATSNGEDSQRPNGVVNVTDTQPVQGGSQSQDGECHVVSKVSYTFYGYPDNDPPGSDISEDCGRGMAAGGIGTHENPLTFATAPGEFDRCEVVYSPYLQKYLINEDYCEQCTKDWKSHIWHVDVWLGGNSTTYGTEQLKCENSLTSAEESQVVIKNPSSNLPVDLTSFYLGGNSVCSLDHIYPEYDTNDYC
;
A
#
# COMPACT_ATOMS: atom_id res chain seq x y z
N MET A 1 39.81 65.75 -5.90
CA MET A 1 40.45 64.64 -5.16
C MET A 1 39.66 64.41 -3.89
N SER A 2 38.89 63.33 -3.83
CA SER A 2 38.39 62.71 -2.60
C SER A 2 38.14 61.25 -2.95
N SER A 3 38.47 60.32 -2.06
CA SER A 3 38.47 58.89 -2.34
C SER A 3 37.60 58.18 -1.30
N ASP A 4 36.30 58.06 -1.58
CA ASP A 4 35.40 57.31 -0.71
C ASP A 4 35.69 55.81 -0.79
N GLN A 5 35.88 55.20 0.38
CA GLN A 5 36.19 53.79 0.53
C GLN A 5 34.90 52.98 0.64
N THR A 6 34.65 52.07 -0.31
CA THR A 6 33.57 51.08 -0.22
C THR A 6 33.91 50.04 0.85
N ALA A 7 33.43 50.26 2.07
CA ALA A 7 33.56 49.30 3.17
C ALA A 7 32.71 48.05 2.91
N SER A 8 33.36 46.92 2.62
CA SER A 8 32.70 45.62 2.41
C SER A 8 32.24 45.02 3.74
N TYR A 9 30.93 45.04 4.00
CA TYR A 9 30.35 44.34 5.15
C TYR A 9 30.36 42.82 4.92
N LEU A 10 31.15 42.11 5.72
CA LEU A 10 31.03 40.66 5.88
C LEU A 10 29.91 40.34 6.88
N PRO A 11 29.00 39.38 6.58
CA PRO A 11 28.02 38.94 7.56
C PRO A 11 28.71 38.19 8.71
N THR A 12 28.30 38.49 9.95
CA THR A 12 28.78 37.79 11.14
C THR A 12 28.33 36.33 11.15
N PRO A 13 29.17 35.37 11.61
CA PRO A 13 28.77 33.97 11.70
C PRO A 13 27.65 33.81 12.75
N ASN A 14 26.49 33.30 12.32
CA ASN A 14 25.36 33.11 13.21
C ASN A 14 25.64 32.02 14.26
N ASN A 15 25.13 32.26 15.47
CA ASN A 15 25.38 31.44 16.66
C ASN A 15 24.62 30.10 16.57
N VAL A 16 25.30 29.05 16.07
CA VAL A 16 24.75 27.69 16.00
C VAL A 16 24.49 27.16 17.41
N GLN A 17 23.22 27.04 17.79
CA GLN A 17 22.86 26.38 19.05
C GLN A 17 23.34 24.92 19.05
N PRO A 18 23.91 24.42 20.15
CA PRO A 18 24.33 23.03 20.23
C PRO A 18 23.10 22.11 20.19
N THR A 19 23.02 21.28 19.15
CA THR A 19 21.95 20.29 19.00
C THR A 19 21.96 19.34 20.21
N LYS A 20 20.81 19.23 20.89
CA LYS A 20 20.63 18.32 22.04
C LYS A 20 20.63 16.88 21.52
N GLY A 21 21.81 16.26 21.46
CA GLY A 21 21.99 14.87 21.01
C GLY A 21 21.00 13.91 21.68
N PRO A 22 20.48 12.91 20.96
CA PRO A 22 19.25 12.19 21.33
C PRO A 22 19.43 11.36 22.60
N ARG A 23 18.94 11.91 23.73
CA ARG A 23 18.88 11.22 25.04
C ARG A 23 18.04 9.92 24.99
N TYR A 24 17.24 9.73 23.95
CA TYR A 24 16.35 8.59 23.76
C TYR A 24 17.08 7.25 23.61
N LYS A 25 18.20 7.19 22.85
CA LYS A 25 18.93 5.94 22.59
C LYS A 25 19.41 5.22 23.87
N ARG A 26 19.60 5.96 24.98
CA ARG A 26 20.00 5.40 26.29
C ARG A 26 18.84 4.77 27.08
N LYS A 27 17.57 5.10 26.79
CA LYS A 27 16.40 4.40 27.36
C LYS A 27 16.12 3.10 26.61
N TYR A 28 16.11 3.16 25.28
CA TYR A 28 15.80 2.02 24.40
C TYR A 28 16.69 0.79 24.67
N LEU A 29 18.01 1.02 24.79
CA LEU A 29 19.00 -0.02 25.12
C LEU A 29 18.76 -0.71 26.48
N VAL A 30 18.22 0.02 27.47
CA VAL A 30 17.87 -0.56 28.79
C VAL A 30 16.60 -1.40 28.69
N SER A 31 15.62 -0.99 27.87
CA SER A 31 14.40 -1.77 27.64
C SER A 31 14.69 -3.15 27.04
N ILE A 32 15.53 -3.20 26.00
CA ILE A 32 15.95 -4.46 25.34
C ILE A 32 16.69 -5.38 26.32
N LEU A 33 17.56 -4.84 27.18
CA LEU A 33 18.26 -5.61 28.21
C LEU A 33 17.31 -6.20 29.26
N LEU A 34 16.25 -5.49 29.65
CA LEU A 34 15.25 -5.99 30.61
C LEU A 34 14.31 -7.03 29.98
N GLY A 35 13.89 -6.84 28.73
CA GLY A 35 13.05 -7.80 28.00
C GLY A 35 13.74 -9.13 27.75
N THR A 36 15.01 -9.11 27.31
CA THR A 36 15.79 -10.33 27.04
C THR A 36 16.05 -11.16 28.31
N ILE A 37 16.35 -10.53 29.44
CA ILE A 37 16.49 -11.22 30.74
C ILE A 37 15.17 -11.89 31.16
N SER A 38 14.05 -11.18 30.95
CA SER A 38 12.71 -11.68 31.30
C SER A 38 12.32 -12.91 30.47
N LEU A 39 12.59 -12.88 29.16
CA LEU A 39 12.33 -14.01 28.25
C LEU A 39 13.13 -15.26 28.65
N VAL A 40 14.42 -15.11 28.96
CA VAL A 40 15.28 -16.22 29.40
C VAL A 40 14.79 -16.83 30.71
N ALA A 41 14.36 -16.00 31.67
CA ALA A 41 13.80 -16.48 32.94
C ALA A 41 12.52 -17.32 32.74
N ILE A 42 11.62 -16.91 31.82
CA ILE A 42 10.40 -17.66 31.47
C ILE A 42 10.76 -19.01 30.84
N ILE A 43 11.69 -19.04 29.89
CA ILE A 43 12.12 -20.29 29.22
C ILE A 43 12.71 -21.27 30.26
N VAL A 44 13.58 -20.80 31.17
CA VAL A 44 14.14 -21.62 32.24
C VAL A 44 13.03 -22.15 33.17
N ALA A 45 12.06 -21.32 33.55
CA ALA A 45 10.95 -21.75 34.39
C ALA A 45 10.09 -22.86 33.75
N VAL A 46 9.77 -22.72 32.44
CA VAL A 46 9.00 -23.73 31.68
C VAL A 46 9.78 -25.05 31.58
N VAL A 47 11.08 -25.00 31.27
CA VAL A 47 11.93 -26.19 31.22
C VAL A 47 12.02 -26.86 32.60
N CYS A 48 12.23 -26.10 33.68
CA CYS A 48 12.22 -26.64 35.04
C CYS A 48 10.88 -27.31 35.40
N LEU A 49 9.73 -26.70 35.08
CA LEU A 49 8.42 -27.34 35.30
C LEU A 49 8.30 -28.65 34.51
N SER A 50 8.73 -28.69 33.25
CA SER A 50 8.67 -29.90 32.41
C SER A 50 9.50 -31.08 32.92
N VAL A 51 10.53 -30.81 33.72
CA VAL A 51 11.40 -31.82 34.36
C VAL A 51 10.88 -32.21 35.76
N LEU A 52 10.31 -31.25 36.50
CA LEU A 52 9.81 -31.47 37.87
C LEU A 52 8.41 -32.08 37.94
N LEU A 53 7.60 -31.98 36.88
CA LEU A 53 6.28 -32.60 36.80
C LEU A 53 6.38 -34.09 36.42
N PRO A 54 6.03 -35.03 37.31
CA PRO A 54 6.09 -36.46 36.99
C PRO A 54 5.02 -36.82 35.95
N LYS A 55 5.44 -37.40 34.82
CA LYS A 55 4.57 -37.84 33.71
C LYS A 55 3.57 -38.90 34.19
N ARG A 56 2.37 -38.48 34.61
CA ARG A 56 1.31 -39.34 35.13
C ARG A 56 0.23 -39.61 34.07
N LEU A 57 0.12 -40.90 33.73
CA LEU A 57 -1.05 -41.56 33.14
C LEU A 57 -1.45 -41.15 31.70
N LYS A 58 -0.86 -41.89 30.76
CA LYS A 58 -1.49 -42.25 29.49
C LYS A 58 -2.80 -43.00 29.80
N HIS A 59 -3.94 -42.58 29.21
CA HIS A 59 -5.23 -43.25 29.38
C HIS A 59 -5.60 -43.95 28.08
N ASP A 60 -5.33 -45.24 28.00
CA ASP A 60 -5.65 -46.06 26.83
C ASP A 60 -7.11 -46.49 26.90
N ASN A 61 -7.93 -46.04 25.94
CA ASN A 61 -9.34 -46.41 25.80
C ASN A 61 -9.59 -47.05 24.42
N ASN A 62 -9.35 -48.35 24.32
CA ASN A 62 -9.98 -49.15 23.26
C ASN A 62 -11.47 -49.28 23.55
N HIS A 63 -12.33 -49.05 22.57
CA HIS A 63 -13.71 -49.55 22.57
C HIS A 63 -14.02 -50.23 21.24
N ASP A 64 -14.60 -51.42 21.37
CA ASP A 64 -14.95 -52.33 20.28
C ASP A 64 -16.44 -52.16 19.92
N GLY A 65 -16.81 -52.62 18.73
CA GLY A 65 -18.20 -52.75 18.28
C GLY A 65 -18.76 -51.56 17.48
N GLY A 66 -19.80 -51.77 16.65
CA GLY A 66 -20.50 -53.02 16.40
C GLY A 66 -21.35 -53.01 15.13
N ASN A 67 -21.38 -54.15 14.44
CA ASN A 67 -22.10 -54.39 13.19
C ASN A 67 -23.63 -54.36 13.38
N HIS A 68 -24.36 -53.60 12.55
CA HIS A 68 -25.78 -53.84 12.25
C HIS A 68 -26.13 -53.47 10.81
N ASN A 69 -27.26 -53.99 10.31
CA ASN A 69 -27.46 -54.36 8.91
C ASN A 69 -28.94 -54.23 8.48
N THR A 70 -29.18 -54.33 7.16
CA THR A 70 -30.48 -54.46 6.45
C THR A 70 -31.34 -53.20 6.27
N GLY A 71 -31.94 -53.06 5.08
CA GLY A 71 -32.77 -51.92 4.68
C GLY A 71 -33.04 -51.86 3.16
N VAL A 72 -33.72 -52.87 2.60
CA VAL A 72 -33.95 -53.00 1.15
C VAL A 72 -35.23 -52.29 0.68
N SER A 73 -35.14 -51.54 -0.42
CA SER A 73 -36.25 -51.38 -1.38
C SER A 73 -35.74 -51.04 -2.79
N THR A 74 -36.53 -51.37 -3.82
CA THR A 74 -36.28 -51.17 -5.27
C THR A 74 -36.65 -49.74 -5.71
N THR A 75 -36.19 -49.16 -6.83
CA THR A 75 -36.07 -49.64 -8.24
C THR A 75 -34.87 -48.99 -8.96
N GLN A 76 -34.00 -49.75 -9.63
CA GLN A 76 -34.10 -50.24 -11.03
C GLN A 76 -33.97 -49.14 -12.10
N GLY A 77 -32.81 -49.11 -12.77
CA GLY A 77 -32.50 -48.31 -13.95
C GLY A 77 -31.08 -48.64 -14.44
N ASN A 78 -30.96 -49.07 -15.70
CA ASN A 78 -29.68 -49.39 -16.35
C ASN A 78 -28.98 -48.06 -16.80
N ASP A 79 -27.72 -48.00 -17.27
CA ASP A 79 -26.88 -49.01 -17.94
C ASP A 79 -25.42 -49.06 -17.48
N THR A 80 -24.81 -50.22 -17.70
CA THR A 80 -23.39 -50.52 -17.46
C THR A 80 -22.52 -50.15 -18.66
N HIS A 81 -21.33 -49.59 -18.42
CA HIS A 81 -20.13 -50.09 -19.09
C HIS A 81 -18.88 -49.86 -18.22
N SER A 82 -17.96 -50.82 -18.22
CA SER A 82 -16.88 -50.91 -17.24
C SER A 82 -15.74 -49.91 -17.46
N LEU A 83 -15.25 -49.35 -16.34
CA LEU A 83 -13.83 -49.07 -16.16
C LEU A 83 -13.20 -50.28 -15.46
N ASP A 84 -12.02 -50.72 -15.92
CA ASP A 84 -10.93 -51.21 -15.07
C ASP A 84 -9.64 -51.38 -15.90
N PRO A 85 -8.45 -51.48 -15.28
CA PRO A 85 -7.22 -50.93 -15.86
C PRO A 85 -6.18 -51.97 -16.30
N ASP A 86 -5.15 -51.50 -17.03
CA ASP A 86 -3.78 -51.59 -16.50
C ASP A 86 -2.89 -50.46 -17.08
N GLY A 87 -1.72 -50.22 -16.49
CA GLY A 87 -0.81 -49.16 -16.87
C GLY A 87 0.36 -49.58 -17.77
N SER A 88 1.15 -48.61 -18.22
CA SER A 88 2.56 -48.83 -18.60
C SER A 88 3.34 -47.51 -18.68
N THR A 89 4.54 -47.51 -18.12
CA THR A 89 5.58 -46.51 -18.40
C THR A 89 6.35 -46.92 -19.65
N TYR A 90 6.85 -45.99 -20.47
CA TYR A 90 8.19 -46.09 -21.08
C TYR A 90 8.69 -44.76 -21.68
N ASN A 91 10.02 -44.61 -21.71
CA ASN A 91 10.73 -43.53 -22.40
C ASN A 91 10.80 -43.73 -23.93
N GLY A 92 11.06 -42.67 -24.69
CA GLY A 92 11.52 -42.78 -26.08
C GLY A 92 11.72 -41.43 -26.78
N GLY A 93 12.96 -40.93 -26.86
CA GLY A 93 13.27 -39.65 -27.52
C GLY A 93 13.36 -39.73 -29.05
N GLY A 94 13.40 -38.58 -29.72
CA GLY A 94 13.53 -38.49 -31.18
C GLY A 94 14.05 -37.12 -31.64
N VAL A 95 15.36 -37.00 -31.83
CA VAL A 95 15.99 -35.83 -32.45
C VAL A 95 15.85 -35.91 -33.97
N GLN A 96 15.46 -34.81 -34.63
CA GLN A 96 15.82 -34.52 -36.03
C GLN A 96 16.24 -33.04 -36.17
N ASN A 97 16.90 -32.72 -37.29
CA ASN A 97 17.81 -31.58 -37.44
C ASN A 97 17.60 -30.94 -38.83
N GLY A 98 17.62 -29.61 -38.95
CA GLY A 98 17.17 -28.93 -40.18
C GLY A 98 17.50 -27.43 -40.28
N THR A 99 18.77 -27.12 -40.54
CA THR A 99 19.32 -25.93 -41.25
C THR A 99 18.29 -24.96 -41.89
N GLY A 100 18.24 -23.68 -41.51
CA GLY A 100 19.04 -22.58 -42.11
C GLY A 100 18.11 -21.54 -42.78
N THR A 101 18.45 -20.27 -43.07
CA THR A 101 19.72 -19.51 -43.01
C THR A 101 19.50 -18.00 -42.68
N HIS A 102 20.57 -17.23 -42.46
CA HIS A 102 20.58 -15.82 -42.02
C HIS A 102 20.14 -14.76 -43.05
N THR A 103 19.63 -13.61 -42.55
CA THR A 103 20.12 -12.21 -42.79
C THR A 103 19.45 -11.28 -41.76
N THR A 104 20.18 -10.64 -40.82
CA THR A 104 20.63 -9.22 -40.88
C THR A 104 19.60 -8.20 -41.40
N GLY A 105 19.21 -7.13 -40.71
CA GLY A 105 19.57 -6.65 -39.35
C GLY A 105 19.51 -5.11 -39.26
N ALA A 106 18.95 -4.53 -38.19
CA ALA A 106 18.89 -3.08 -37.98
C ALA A 106 18.73 -2.72 -36.48
N THR A 107 19.27 -1.56 -36.07
CA THR A 107 19.18 -1.00 -34.71
C THR A 107 18.68 0.44 -34.77
N PRO A 108 17.67 0.78 -33.96
CA PRO A 108 17.60 2.05 -33.21
C PRO A 108 17.77 1.75 -31.70
N THR A 109 18.45 2.51 -30.83
CA THR A 109 18.32 3.94 -30.48
C THR A 109 16.86 4.37 -30.25
N GLY A 110 16.40 4.71 -29.04
CA GLY A 110 17.14 4.95 -27.80
C GLY A 110 16.58 6.18 -27.09
N ASP A 111 15.32 6.09 -26.68
CA ASP A 111 14.50 7.26 -26.37
C ASP A 111 14.71 7.81 -24.96
N VAL A 112 14.73 9.15 -24.89
CA VAL A 112 14.80 9.95 -23.66
C VAL A 112 13.44 10.63 -23.48
N PRO A 113 12.85 10.68 -22.27
CA PRO A 113 11.46 11.08 -22.07
C PRO A 113 11.14 12.49 -22.57
N HIS A 114 9.97 12.62 -23.19
CA HIS A 114 9.46 13.88 -23.74
C HIS A 114 9.03 14.85 -22.61
N GLN A 115 9.67 16.01 -22.56
CA GLN A 115 9.17 17.18 -21.82
C GLN A 115 8.04 17.85 -22.62
N PRO A 116 6.88 18.19 -22.03
CA PRO A 116 5.86 18.99 -22.69
C PRO A 116 6.31 20.46 -22.80
N SER A 117 6.32 21.00 -24.02
CA SER A 117 6.59 22.42 -24.27
C SER A 117 5.32 23.25 -24.18
N ALA A 118 5.34 24.32 -23.38
CA ALA A 118 4.27 25.31 -23.39
C ALA A 118 4.33 26.17 -24.66
N THR A 119 3.17 26.42 -25.28
CA THR A 119 3.00 27.40 -26.37
C THR A 119 1.98 28.45 -25.97
N SER A 120 2.44 29.70 -25.86
CA SER A 120 1.59 30.88 -25.65
C SER A 120 1.03 31.44 -26.97
N ASN A 121 0.37 32.60 -26.88
CA ASN A 121 -0.17 33.44 -27.96
C ASN A 121 -1.57 33.01 -28.44
N GLY A 122 -2.59 33.88 -28.55
CA GLY A 122 -2.72 35.27 -28.08
C GLY A 122 -3.49 36.18 -29.06
N GLU A 123 -4.60 36.79 -28.60
CA GLU A 123 -5.31 37.95 -29.20
C GLU A 123 -5.97 37.71 -30.59
N ASP A 124 -7.10 38.32 -31.03
CA ASP A 124 -8.19 39.14 -30.45
C ASP A 124 -9.49 38.82 -31.30
N SER A 125 -10.67 39.48 -31.37
CA SER A 125 -11.19 40.78 -30.92
C SER A 125 -12.74 40.85 -30.94
N GLN A 126 -13.28 41.94 -30.38
CA GLN A 126 -14.55 42.67 -30.67
C GLN A 126 -15.82 41.86 -31.09
N ARG A 127 -16.89 41.76 -30.26
CA ARG A 127 -17.86 42.81 -29.80
C ARG A 127 -18.92 43.16 -30.90
N PRO A 128 -20.26 43.04 -30.68
CA PRO A 128 -21.00 44.01 -29.84
C PRO A 128 -22.21 43.58 -28.98
N ASN A 129 -22.34 44.35 -27.90
CA ASN A 129 -23.50 44.66 -27.04
C ASN A 129 -24.89 44.06 -27.38
N GLY A 130 -25.46 43.34 -26.40
CA GLY A 130 -26.91 43.27 -26.16
C GLY A 130 -27.22 43.75 -24.74
N VAL A 131 -28.18 44.67 -24.57
CA VAL A 131 -28.64 45.13 -23.25
C VAL A 131 -30.01 44.55 -22.96
N VAL A 132 -30.13 43.76 -21.90
CA VAL A 132 -31.42 43.27 -21.38
C VAL A 132 -31.39 43.36 -19.85
N ASN A 133 -32.14 44.32 -19.29
CA ASN A 133 -32.53 44.28 -17.89
C ASN A 133 -33.83 43.48 -17.77
N VAL A 134 -33.82 42.36 -17.04
CA VAL A 134 -35.02 41.79 -16.44
C VAL A 134 -34.70 41.45 -14.99
N THR A 135 -35.48 42.00 -14.08
CA THR A 135 -35.39 41.76 -12.64
C THR A 135 -36.32 40.59 -12.28
N ASP A 136 -35.79 39.48 -11.77
CA ASP A 136 -36.46 38.70 -10.73
C ASP A 136 -35.47 37.83 -9.93
N THR A 137 -35.98 37.05 -8.98
CA THR A 137 -35.35 36.94 -7.66
C THR A 137 -35.11 35.50 -7.21
N GLN A 138 -33.87 35.03 -7.25
CA GLN A 138 -33.42 33.92 -6.39
C GLN A 138 -31.90 33.95 -6.16
N PRO A 139 -31.41 33.85 -4.91
CA PRO A 139 -29.98 33.67 -4.64
C PRO A 139 -29.59 32.23 -4.96
N VAL A 140 -29.02 32.00 -6.15
CA VAL A 140 -28.31 30.74 -6.44
C VAL A 140 -27.07 30.70 -5.54
N GLN A 141 -27.07 29.84 -4.53
CA GLN A 141 -25.90 29.60 -3.68
C GLN A 141 -24.86 28.77 -4.44
N GLY A 142 -24.22 29.40 -5.43
CA GLY A 142 -23.00 28.92 -6.10
C GLY A 142 -21.78 29.02 -5.17
N GLY A 143 -21.91 28.51 -3.95
CA GLY A 143 -20.82 28.43 -2.99
C GLY A 143 -20.02 27.16 -3.24
N SER A 144 -18.83 27.31 -3.84
CA SER A 144 -17.78 26.31 -3.65
C SER A 144 -17.42 26.30 -2.16
N GLN A 145 -17.96 25.34 -1.41
CA GLN A 145 -17.58 25.17 -0.01
C GLN A 145 -16.21 24.52 0.03
N SER A 146 -15.20 25.32 0.34
CA SER A 146 -14.02 24.83 1.06
C SER A 146 -14.53 24.27 2.39
N GLN A 147 -14.78 22.96 2.38
CA GLN A 147 -15.04 22.16 3.58
C GLN A 147 -13.68 21.84 4.19
N ASP A 148 -13.05 22.84 4.82
CA ASP A 148 -12.05 22.59 5.87
C ASP A 148 -12.81 21.94 7.04
N GLY A 149 -13.04 20.62 6.92
CA GLY A 149 -13.66 19.81 7.95
C GLY A 149 -12.77 19.70 9.17
N GLU A 150 -13.36 19.41 10.32
CA GLU A 150 -12.58 19.15 11.54
C GLU A 150 -11.69 17.90 11.32
N CYS A 151 -10.42 17.99 11.72
CA CYS A 151 -9.45 16.91 11.59
C CYS A 151 -9.90 15.71 12.44
N HIS A 152 -9.97 14.52 11.83
CA HIS A 152 -10.58 13.35 12.44
C HIS A 152 -9.68 12.11 12.37
N VAL A 153 -9.32 11.58 13.54
CA VAL A 153 -8.54 10.35 13.69
C VAL A 153 -9.44 9.12 13.55
N VAL A 154 -9.34 8.43 12.41
CA VAL A 154 -9.86 7.05 12.25
C VAL A 154 -8.85 6.10 12.90
N SER A 155 -9.28 5.36 13.91
CA SER A 155 -8.46 4.36 14.61
C SER A 155 -8.79 2.94 14.16
N LYS A 156 -7.88 2.00 14.41
CA LYS A 156 -8.04 0.56 14.12
C LYS A 156 -8.14 0.26 12.62
N VAL A 157 -7.26 0.91 11.85
CA VAL A 157 -7.15 0.70 10.40
C VAL A 157 -6.13 -0.39 10.11
N SER A 158 -6.52 -1.38 9.30
CA SER A 158 -5.63 -2.35 8.66
C SER A 158 -4.96 -1.71 7.44
N TYR A 159 -3.64 -1.89 7.32
CA TYR A 159 -2.87 -1.45 6.15
C TYR A 159 -2.25 -2.65 5.45
N THR A 160 -2.67 -2.90 4.22
CA THR A 160 -1.96 -3.70 3.22
C THR A 160 -1.32 -2.80 2.16
N PHE A 161 -0.60 -3.40 1.23
CA PHE A 161 -0.03 -2.73 0.07
C PHE A 161 -0.26 -3.59 -1.17
N TYR A 162 -0.59 -2.94 -2.28
CA TYR A 162 -0.79 -3.56 -3.59
C TYR A 162 0.08 -2.86 -4.64
N GLY A 163 0.18 -3.47 -5.80
CA GLY A 163 1.07 -2.99 -6.84
C GLY A 163 0.77 -3.58 -8.21
N TYR A 164 1.60 -3.22 -9.19
CA TYR A 164 1.44 -3.66 -10.59
C TYR A 164 1.19 -5.17 -10.80
N PRO A 165 1.75 -6.12 -10.03
CA PRO A 165 1.45 -7.55 -10.21
C PRO A 165 0.22 -8.07 -9.46
N ASP A 166 -0.29 -7.34 -8.44
CA ASP A 166 -1.34 -7.79 -7.53
C ASP A 166 -2.69 -7.10 -7.79
N ASN A 167 -2.66 -5.91 -8.41
CA ASN A 167 -3.85 -5.27 -9.00
C ASN A 167 -4.52 -6.20 -10.02
N ASP A 168 -5.86 -6.20 -10.11
CA ASP A 168 -6.64 -7.07 -10.99
C ASP A 168 -7.51 -6.27 -11.98
N PRO A 169 -7.15 -6.18 -13.28
CA PRO A 169 -6.05 -6.88 -13.94
C PRO A 169 -4.65 -6.25 -13.67
N PRO A 170 -3.55 -7.03 -13.74
CA PRO A 170 -2.20 -6.54 -13.46
C PRO A 170 -1.79 -5.31 -14.30
N GLY A 171 -1.73 -4.17 -13.63
CA GLY A 171 -1.65 -2.85 -14.23
C GLY A 171 -1.52 -1.75 -13.17
N SER A 172 -1.46 -0.51 -13.64
CA SER A 172 -1.64 0.69 -12.80
C SER A 172 -3.04 1.28 -12.91
N ASP A 173 -3.97 0.63 -13.60
CA ASP A 173 -5.32 1.16 -13.81
C ASP A 173 -6.10 1.17 -12.49
N ILE A 174 -6.94 2.19 -12.30
CA ILE A 174 -7.70 2.45 -11.04
C ILE A 174 -9.19 2.63 -11.31
N SER A 175 -10.02 2.59 -10.27
CA SER A 175 -11.48 2.75 -10.41
C SER A 175 -11.99 4.18 -10.65
N GLU A 176 -11.26 5.24 -10.26
CA GLU A 176 -11.74 6.64 -10.27
C GLU A 176 -10.72 7.65 -10.85
N ASP A 177 -11.17 8.60 -11.70
CA ASP A 177 -10.37 9.78 -12.07
C ASP A 177 -10.62 10.94 -11.11
N CYS A 178 -9.68 11.17 -10.20
CA CYS A 178 -9.70 12.29 -9.26
C CYS A 178 -9.09 13.59 -9.80
N GLY A 179 -9.08 13.75 -11.14
CA GLY A 179 -8.52 14.89 -11.84
C GLY A 179 -7.03 14.74 -12.18
N ARG A 180 -6.45 13.55 -11.95
CA ARG A 180 -5.06 13.20 -12.31
C ARG A 180 -4.92 12.01 -13.25
N GLY A 181 -6.04 11.51 -13.79
CA GLY A 181 -6.08 10.41 -14.75
C GLY A 181 -6.18 9.03 -14.11
N MET A 182 -6.53 8.04 -14.91
CA MET A 182 -6.84 6.65 -14.52
C MET A 182 -5.60 5.79 -14.19
N ALA A 183 -4.62 6.33 -13.45
CA ALA A 183 -3.40 5.59 -13.11
C ALA A 183 -2.95 5.78 -11.66
N ALA A 184 -2.77 4.67 -10.95
CA ALA A 184 -2.27 4.61 -9.59
C ALA A 184 -0.84 5.19 -9.50
N GLY A 185 -0.62 6.04 -8.52
CA GLY A 185 0.62 6.80 -8.43
C GLY A 185 0.60 7.85 -7.33
N GLY A 186 1.32 8.94 -7.55
CA GLY A 186 1.61 9.96 -6.54
C GLY A 186 2.91 9.69 -5.78
N ILE A 187 3.30 10.63 -4.92
CA ILE A 187 4.53 10.56 -4.11
C ILE A 187 4.28 10.65 -2.60
N GLY A 188 3.06 11.06 -2.22
CA GLY A 188 2.64 11.21 -0.83
C GLY A 188 2.66 12.63 -0.29
N THR A 189 2.80 13.66 -1.13
CA THR A 189 2.56 15.07 -0.74
C THR A 189 1.08 15.42 -0.85
N HIS A 190 0.61 16.45 -0.15
CA HIS A 190 -0.79 16.89 -0.21
C HIS A 190 -1.26 17.22 -1.64
N GLU A 191 -0.39 17.83 -2.47
CA GLU A 191 -0.67 18.17 -3.87
C GLU A 191 -0.42 17.01 -4.86
N ASN A 192 0.13 15.89 -4.39
CA ASN A 192 0.38 14.69 -5.20
C ASN A 192 0.31 13.42 -4.32
N PRO A 193 -0.87 13.15 -3.73
CA PRO A 193 -1.07 12.11 -2.73
C PRO A 193 -0.96 10.72 -3.35
N LEU A 194 -0.48 9.76 -2.58
CA LEU A 194 -0.30 8.38 -3.02
C LEU A 194 -1.65 7.67 -3.14
N THR A 195 -1.91 6.96 -4.24
CA THR A 195 -3.16 6.20 -4.41
C THR A 195 -3.33 5.14 -3.32
N PHE A 196 -4.55 5.00 -2.81
CA PHE A 196 -4.97 3.81 -2.06
C PHE A 196 -6.32 3.29 -2.56
N ALA A 197 -6.53 1.99 -2.36
CA ALA A 197 -7.78 1.29 -2.60
C ALA A 197 -8.50 0.98 -1.29
N THR A 198 -9.82 0.93 -1.29
CA THR A 198 -10.65 0.66 -0.09
C THR A 198 -12.04 0.14 -0.46
N ALA A 199 -12.95 0.02 0.51
CA ALA A 199 -14.34 -0.38 0.26
C ALA A 199 -15.25 0.80 -0.13
N PRO A 200 -16.22 0.61 -1.04
CA PRO A 200 -17.19 1.65 -1.39
C PRO A 200 -18.00 2.13 -0.16
N GLY A 201 -17.86 3.42 0.18
CA GLY A 201 -18.53 4.04 1.33
C GLY A 201 -17.83 3.82 2.68
N GLU A 202 -16.57 3.41 2.67
CA GLU A 202 -15.68 3.44 3.84
C GLU A 202 -14.97 4.81 3.93
N PHE A 203 -14.24 5.17 2.87
CA PHE A 203 -13.77 6.52 2.59
C PHE A 203 -14.55 7.13 1.41
N ASP A 204 -14.60 8.46 1.34
CA ASP A 204 -15.26 9.14 0.22
C ASP A 204 -14.41 9.05 -1.06
N ARG A 205 -15.06 9.05 -2.23
CA ARG A 205 -14.35 9.00 -3.53
C ARG A 205 -13.52 10.27 -3.71
N CYS A 206 -12.24 10.13 -4.07
CA CYS A 206 -11.25 11.20 -4.13
C CYS A 206 -10.94 11.87 -2.78
N GLU A 207 -11.26 11.23 -1.65
CA GLU A 207 -10.89 11.75 -0.34
C GLU A 207 -9.38 11.71 -0.13
N VAL A 208 -8.80 12.86 0.21
CA VAL A 208 -7.40 12.98 0.64
C VAL A 208 -7.33 12.81 2.15
N VAL A 209 -6.56 11.81 2.58
CA VAL A 209 -6.28 11.51 3.98
C VAL A 209 -4.78 11.56 4.24
N TYR A 210 -4.36 11.52 5.50
CA TYR A 210 -2.96 11.41 5.87
C TYR A 210 -2.69 10.17 6.72
N SER A 211 -1.56 9.51 6.46
CA SER A 211 -1.08 8.36 7.20
C SER A 211 0.14 8.73 8.06
N PRO A 212 0.01 8.83 9.39
CA PRO A 212 1.15 9.00 10.30
C PRO A 212 2.13 7.82 10.24
N TYR A 213 1.62 6.61 9.96
CA TYR A 213 2.41 5.40 9.80
C TYR A 213 3.37 5.47 8.60
N LEU A 214 2.98 6.16 7.53
CA LEU A 214 3.78 6.28 6.30
C LEU A 214 4.44 7.64 6.12
N GLN A 215 4.03 8.65 6.91
CA GLN A 215 4.28 10.07 6.67
C GLN A 215 3.98 10.46 5.21
N LYS A 216 2.77 10.13 4.76
CA LYS A 216 2.29 10.42 3.40
C LYS A 216 0.80 10.80 3.42
N TYR A 217 0.43 11.72 2.54
CA TYR A 217 -0.96 11.91 2.13
C TYR A 217 -1.33 10.80 1.16
N LEU A 218 -2.51 10.21 1.36
CA LEU A 218 -3.09 9.17 0.51
C LEU A 218 -4.39 9.70 -0.11
N ILE A 219 -4.76 9.22 -1.30
CA ILE A 219 -6.02 9.56 -1.96
C ILE A 219 -6.81 8.30 -2.37
N ASN A 220 -8.10 8.29 -2.07
CA ASN A 220 -9.00 7.18 -2.42
C ASN A 220 -9.41 7.27 -3.89
N GLU A 221 -8.82 6.44 -4.74
CA GLU A 221 -9.10 6.41 -6.18
C GLU A 221 -9.48 5.01 -6.69
N ASP A 222 -9.45 4.00 -5.83
CA ASP A 222 -9.38 2.61 -6.28
C ASP A 222 -10.17 1.59 -5.44
N TYR A 223 -10.50 0.45 -6.05
CA TYR A 223 -11.39 -0.56 -5.46
C TYR A 223 -10.62 -1.74 -4.87
N CYS A 224 -10.89 -2.05 -3.60
CA CYS A 224 -10.31 -3.20 -2.91
C CYS A 224 -11.39 -4.24 -2.55
N GLU A 225 -11.36 -5.42 -3.19
CA GLU A 225 -12.29 -6.52 -2.93
C GLU A 225 -12.14 -7.10 -1.50
N GLN A 226 -10.92 -7.14 -0.96
CA GLN A 226 -10.70 -7.64 0.40
C GLN A 226 -11.22 -6.66 1.46
N CYS A 227 -10.85 -5.38 1.35
CA CYS A 227 -11.42 -4.28 2.11
C CYS A 227 -12.96 -4.31 2.05
N THR A 228 -13.53 -4.57 0.87
CA THR A 228 -14.99 -4.70 0.67
C THR A 228 -15.61 -5.89 1.42
N LYS A 229 -14.85 -6.89 1.87
CA LYS A 229 -15.32 -7.95 2.80
C LYS A 229 -15.14 -7.52 4.26
N ASP A 230 -14.02 -6.88 4.57
CA ASP A 230 -13.65 -6.47 5.92
C ASP A 230 -14.55 -5.34 6.43
N TRP A 231 -14.92 -4.41 5.55
CA TRP A 231 -15.88 -3.33 5.83
C TRP A 231 -17.30 -3.84 6.12
N LYS A 232 -17.71 -5.00 5.58
CA LYS A 232 -18.96 -5.68 5.97
C LYS A 232 -18.94 -6.19 7.42
N SER A 233 -17.75 -6.26 8.03
CA SER A 233 -17.52 -6.56 9.45
C SER A 233 -17.13 -5.31 10.26
N HIS A 234 -17.19 -4.12 9.66
CA HIS A 234 -16.77 -2.83 10.22
C HIS A 234 -15.29 -2.72 10.61
N ILE A 235 -14.43 -3.51 9.96
CA ILE A 235 -12.97 -3.31 9.99
C ILE A 235 -12.64 -2.23 8.96
N TRP A 236 -11.83 -1.25 9.35
CA TRP A 236 -11.28 -0.25 8.42
C TRP A 236 -10.04 -0.82 7.71
N HIS A 237 -9.95 -0.66 6.40
CA HIS A 237 -8.90 -1.23 5.57
C HIS A 237 -8.52 -0.26 4.42
N VAL A 238 -7.26 0.16 4.41
CA VAL A 238 -6.64 0.86 3.29
C VAL A 238 -5.56 -0.01 2.67
N ASP A 239 -5.58 -0.13 1.34
CA ASP A 239 -4.61 -0.90 0.57
C ASP A 239 -3.78 0.06 -0.28
N VAL A 240 -2.49 0.21 0.04
CA VAL A 240 -1.69 1.36 -0.42
C VAL A 240 -0.84 1.03 -1.64
N TRP A 241 -0.92 1.87 -2.68
CA TRP A 241 -0.18 1.64 -3.93
C TRP A 241 1.34 1.74 -3.72
N LEU A 242 2.03 0.64 -3.99
CA LEU A 242 3.47 0.51 -3.82
C LEU A 242 4.25 0.97 -5.07
N GLY A 243 3.61 0.91 -6.25
CA GLY A 243 4.18 1.36 -7.53
C GLY A 243 4.46 0.23 -8.52
N GLY A 244 5.55 0.38 -9.28
CA GLY A 244 5.92 -0.52 -10.37
C GLY A 244 5.28 -0.15 -11.72
N ASN A 245 5.73 -0.84 -12.78
CA ASN A 245 5.31 -0.60 -14.17
C ASN A 245 5.36 -1.88 -15.03
N SER A 246 5.53 -3.04 -14.41
CA SER A 246 5.73 -4.32 -15.10
C SER A 246 5.61 -5.50 -14.14
N THR A 247 4.98 -6.58 -14.59
CA THR A 247 4.91 -7.87 -13.88
C THR A 247 6.22 -8.66 -13.89
N THR A 248 7.25 -8.20 -14.62
CA THR A 248 8.57 -8.88 -14.78
C THR A 248 9.24 -9.24 -13.45
N TYR A 249 9.02 -8.42 -12.41
CA TYR A 249 9.56 -8.59 -11.07
C TYR A 249 8.44 -8.76 -10.02
N GLY A 250 7.31 -9.34 -10.43
CA GLY A 250 6.12 -9.45 -9.57
C GLY A 250 6.39 -10.20 -8.27
N THR A 251 7.21 -11.25 -8.30
CA THR A 251 7.61 -12.03 -7.12
C THR A 251 8.44 -11.22 -6.12
N GLU A 252 9.17 -10.21 -6.56
CA GLU A 252 9.97 -9.32 -5.71
C GLU A 252 9.10 -8.21 -5.13
N GLN A 253 8.15 -7.71 -5.92
CA GLN A 253 7.18 -6.71 -5.49
C GLN A 253 6.18 -7.28 -4.47
N LEU A 254 5.61 -8.46 -4.73
CA LEU A 254 4.74 -9.22 -3.79
C LEU A 254 5.42 -9.46 -2.44
N LYS A 255 6.74 -9.67 -2.41
CA LYS A 255 7.49 -9.76 -1.14
C LYS A 255 7.59 -8.41 -0.43
N CYS A 256 7.71 -7.31 -1.15
CA CYS A 256 7.74 -5.96 -0.58
C CYS A 256 6.38 -5.58 0.01
N GLU A 257 5.30 -5.84 -0.73
CA GLU A 257 3.90 -5.71 -0.31
C GLU A 257 3.68 -6.44 1.02
N ASN A 258 3.93 -7.76 1.04
CA ASN A 258 3.82 -8.60 2.25
C ASN A 258 4.79 -8.24 3.39
N SER A 259 5.82 -7.43 3.15
CA SER A 259 6.78 -7.00 4.18
C SER A 259 6.47 -5.62 4.78
N LEU A 260 5.68 -4.80 4.07
CA LEU A 260 5.18 -3.51 4.56
C LEU A 260 3.80 -3.64 5.21
N THR A 261 2.99 -4.62 4.79
CA THR A 261 1.70 -4.95 5.40
C THR A 261 1.81 -5.06 6.93
N SER A 262 1.00 -4.26 7.61
CA SER A 262 1.01 -4.13 9.07
C SER A 262 0.18 -5.23 9.76
N ALA A 263 0.14 -5.22 11.09
CA ALA A 263 -0.85 -6.05 11.79
C ALA A 263 -2.28 -5.50 11.58
N GLU A 264 -3.25 -6.42 11.52
CA GLU A 264 -4.68 -6.09 11.40
C GLU A 264 -5.13 -5.12 12.52
N GLU A 265 -5.97 -4.14 12.17
CA GLU A 265 -6.48 -3.09 13.07
C GLU A 265 -5.38 -2.29 13.83
N SER A 266 -4.13 -2.26 13.37
CA SER A 266 -3.01 -1.71 14.16
C SER A 266 -2.71 -0.22 13.96
N GLN A 267 -3.22 0.42 12.90
CA GLN A 267 -2.84 1.77 12.50
C GLN A 267 -3.98 2.79 12.60
N VAL A 268 -3.71 4.03 12.21
CA VAL A 268 -4.68 5.13 12.11
C VAL A 268 -4.67 5.75 10.71
N VAL A 269 -5.73 6.47 10.37
CA VAL A 269 -5.83 7.39 9.23
C VAL A 269 -6.37 8.72 9.73
N ILE A 270 -5.81 9.83 9.23
CA ILE A 270 -6.26 11.19 9.53
C ILE A 270 -7.12 11.69 8.36
N LYS A 271 -8.43 11.83 8.58
CA LYS A 271 -9.37 12.49 7.64
C LYS A 271 -9.36 14.00 7.89
N ASN A 272 -9.59 14.80 6.84
CA ASN A 272 -9.39 16.26 6.84
C ASN A 272 -8.02 16.72 7.40
N PRO A 273 -6.89 16.16 6.94
CA PRO A 273 -5.57 16.57 7.42
C PRO A 273 -5.23 18.01 6.99
N SER A 274 -4.46 18.73 7.81
CA SER A 274 -3.82 19.97 7.33
C SER A 274 -2.83 19.65 6.21
N SER A 275 -2.61 20.58 5.26
CA SER A 275 -1.77 20.36 4.08
C SER A 275 -0.25 20.49 4.32
N ASN A 276 0.17 20.76 5.56
CA ASN A 276 1.57 21.06 5.94
C ASN A 276 2.21 20.02 6.88
N LEU A 277 1.59 18.85 7.07
CA LEU A 277 2.14 17.74 7.87
C LEU A 277 3.46 17.21 7.27
N PRO A 278 4.32 16.53 8.07
CA PRO A 278 5.55 15.93 7.59
C PRO A 278 5.32 14.93 6.46
N VAL A 279 6.18 14.95 5.44
CA VAL A 279 6.14 14.00 4.33
C VAL A 279 7.49 13.33 4.14
N ASP A 280 7.52 11.99 4.16
CA ASP A 280 8.62 11.22 3.60
C ASP A 280 8.38 11.00 2.10
N LEU A 281 9.31 11.47 1.27
CA LEU A 281 9.24 11.35 -0.19
C LEU A 281 9.84 10.04 -0.72
N THR A 282 10.32 9.16 0.17
CA THR A 282 10.93 7.88 -0.21
C THR A 282 9.88 6.97 -0.85
N SER A 283 10.23 6.36 -1.98
CA SER A 283 9.42 5.34 -2.65
C SER A 283 9.57 4.00 -1.94
N PHE A 284 8.47 3.25 -1.80
CA PHE A 284 8.49 1.94 -1.15
C PHE A 284 9.23 0.88 -2.00
N TYR A 285 9.18 1.01 -3.33
CA TYR A 285 9.84 0.16 -4.31
C TYR A 285 10.17 0.98 -5.57
N LEU A 286 11.21 0.59 -6.30
CA LEU A 286 11.68 1.28 -7.51
C LEU A 286 11.63 0.37 -8.76
N GLY A 287 10.91 -0.76 -8.69
CA GLY A 287 10.94 -1.80 -9.71
C GLY A 287 12.20 -2.65 -9.65
N GLY A 288 12.24 -3.74 -10.42
CA GLY A 288 13.40 -4.62 -10.48
C GLY A 288 13.71 -5.33 -9.15
N ASN A 289 14.95 -5.76 -8.99
CA ASN A 289 15.46 -6.28 -7.72
C ASN A 289 15.83 -5.12 -6.75
N SER A 290 15.01 -4.06 -6.66
CA SER A 290 15.27 -2.94 -5.75
C SER A 290 14.97 -3.33 -4.30
N VAL A 291 15.55 -2.57 -3.36
CA VAL A 291 15.31 -2.74 -1.92
C VAL A 291 13.93 -2.20 -1.59
N CYS A 292 13.15 -2.97 -0.85
CA CYS A 292 11.91 -2.51 -0.23
C CYS A 292 12.24 -1.60 0.95
N SER A 293 11.66 -0.39 1.00
CA SER A 293 12.00 0.64 1.99
C SER A 293 11.38 0.40 3.38
N LEU A 294 11.72 -0.74 4.00
CA LEU A 294 11.17 -1.22 5.28
C LEU A 294 11.58 -0.38 6.51
N ASP A 295 12.53 0.54 6.37
CA ASP A 295 12.92 1.53 7.38
C ASP A 295 12.26 2.90 7.19
N HIS A 296 11.41 3.04 6.16
CA HIS A 296 10.60 4.22 5.86
C HIS A 296 9.12 4.01 6.26
N ILE A 297 8.93 3.40 7.43
CA ILE A 297 7.64 3.29 8.14
C ILE A 297 7.82 3.76 9.58
N TYR A 298 6.77 4.36 10.13
CA TYR A 298 6.77 5.09 11.39
C TYR A 298 5.71 4.49 12.33
N PRO A 299 5.93 3.31 12.94
CA PRO A 299 4.95 2.67 13.84
C PRO A 299 4.77 3.37 15.21
N GLU A 300 5.49 4.47 15.45
CA GLU A 300 5.52 5.20 16.72
C GLU A 300 5.21 6.69 16.45
N TYR A 301 3.95 7.08 16.65
CA TYR A 301 3.46 8.46 16.49
C TYR A 301 2.51 8.85 17.63
N ASP A 302 2.42 10.14 17.93
CA ASP A 302 1.32 10.71 18.72
C ASP A 302 0.28 11.28 17.75
N THR A 303 -1.00 10.94 17.90
CA THR A 303 -2.05 11.45 17.00
C THR A 303 -2.30 12.95 17.17
N ASN A 304 -1.94 13.51 18.34
CA ASN A 304 -2.05 14.95 18.64
C ASN A 304 -0.96 15.80 17.95
N ASP A 305 -0.06 15.18 17.16
CA ASP A 305 0.88 15.88 16.26
C ASP A 305 0.29 16.08 14.84
N TYR A 306 -0.88 15.50 14.53
CA TYR A 306 -1.49 15.48 13.19
C TYR A 306 -2.95 15.96 13.14
N CYS A 307 -3.64 16.00 14.29
CA CYS A 307 -4.83 16.81 14.56
C CYS A 307 -4.60 17.61 15.87
#